data_AF-A0A938BRC3-F1
#
_entry.id   AF-A0A938BRC3-F1
#
_cell.length_a   1.000
_cell.length_b   1.000
_cell.length_c   1.000
_cell.angle_alpha   90.00
_cell.angle_beta   90.00
_cell.angle_gamma   90.00
#
_symmetry.space_group_name_H-M   'P 1'
#
loop_
_entity.id
_entity.type
_entity.pdbx_description
1 polymer ?
#
loop_
_entity_poly.entity_id
_entity_poly.type
_entity_poly.pdbx_seq_one_letter_code
_entity_poly.pdbx_strand_id
1 'polypeptide(L)'
;MAGWRALPRVLKERRFRTHRLDETHLVDAGYRARLEAMRPEQVRRYLACATDAVIADYLQRLLEFSREQAALAAAPPGAREGVTFIMGEDRSPDNRFYQAAADYYASDPGARTEEMERNLRCLADVRDYLENHRPAGGPWGVVNIVSHSYEWGGLSVPVREGQGRTDLTAVRLAIASGDLRPLADSVVDCRTDFRIQGCALGRDTALLRLLSIAFGGSDLQRPRVGSSRYFVFYESQRDGGLVQSAGQFFAEYWYVVYPKGQRPGNEELARRFAERYPAQTIDWRSALGRSGPRRPGDPWYRMFSLPATWLTVYPDSVALPRLSTAVARRTWLESQAELGLRLQSLGLGLDDFVWTVRDTSIVDGGDLRRAVIAVGRGTLACIERDVVEPDTLPGSQRRVYGSATQPLFWQEETPARPPAQPPGFNVSFR
;
A
#
# COMPACT_ATOMS: atom_id res chain seq x y z
N MET A 1 -16.12 -16.88 39.47
CA MET A 1 -15.52 -16.48 38.19
C MET A 1 -14.01 -16.71 38.28
N ALA A 2 -13.54 -17.86 37.78
CA ALA A 2 -12.13 -18.25 37.85
C ALA A 2 -11.34 -17.58 36.72
N GLY A 3 -10.27 -16.88 37.07
CA GLY A 3 -9.40 -16.18 36.13
C GLY A 3 -8.68 -17.15 35.20
N TRP A 4 -8.84 -16.94 33.89
CA TRP A 4 -8.11 -17.68 32.85
C TRP A 4 -6.62 -17.32 32.95
N ARG A 5 -5.83 -18.19 33.59
CA ARG A 5 -4.37 -18.08 33.56
C ARG A 5 -3.89 -18.45 32.16
N ALA A 6 -3.27 -17.49 31.47
CA ALA A 6 -2.66 -17.72 30.17
C ALA A 6 -1.65 -18.88 30.26
N LEU A 7 -1.82 -19.90 29.42
CA LEU A 7 -0.85 -21.00 29.30
C LEU A 7 0.54 -20.43 28.97
N PRO A 8 1.61 -20.87 29.68
CA PRO A 8 2.98 -20.52 29.32
C PRO A 8 3.26 -20.79 27.84
N ARG A 9 3.92 -19.85 27.17
CA ARG A 9 4.19 -19.91 25.71
C ARG A 9 4.81 -21.24 25.26
N VAL A 10 5.67 -21.83 26.09
CA VAL A 10 6.33 -23.12 25.85
C VAL A 10 5.32 -24.28 25.78
N LEU A 11 4.29 -24.26 26.64
CA LEU A 11 3.25 -25.29 26.66
C LEU A 11 2.31 -25.17 25.45
N LYS A 12 1.97 -23.93 25.05
CA LYS A 12 1.24 -23.70 23.79
C LYS A 12 2.01 -24.22 22.58
N GLU A 13 3.30 -23.90 22.48
CA GLU A 13 4.13 -24.35 21.35
C GLU A 13 4.24 -25.88 21.32
N ARG A 14 4.42 -26.52 22.48
CA ARG A 14 4.44 -27.99 22.58
C ARG A 14 3.12 -28.59 22.11
N ARG A 15 1.99 -28.05 22.57
CA ARG A 15 0.64 -28.48 22.17
C ARG A 15 0.44 -28.38 20.66
N PHE A 16 0.78 -27.24 20.08
CA PHE A 16 0.75 -27.01 18.64
C PHE A 16 1.57 -28.06 17.89
N ARG A 17 2.84 -28.28 18.25
CA ARG A 17 3.73 -29.29 17.62
C ARG A 17 3.19 -30.72 17.71
N THR A 18 2.41 -31.01 18.74
CA THR A 18 1.77 -32.33 18.94
C THR A 18 0.35 -32.40 18.39
N HIS A 19 -0.07 -31.44 17.56
CA HIS A 19 -1.40 -31.38 16.94
C HIS A 19 -2.58 -31.23 17.90
N ARG A 20 -2.34 -30.81 19.14
CA ARG A 20 -3.38 -30.65 20.18
C ARG A 20 -3.72 -29.18 20.37
N LEU A 21 -4.55 -28.64 19.47
CA LEU A 21 -5.00 -27.25 19.54
C LEU A 21 -6.02 -27.03 20.65
N ASP A 22 -6.09 -25.78 21.10
CA ASP A 22 -7.16 -25.23 21.94
C ASP A 22 -7.56 -23.85 21.38
N GLU A 23 -8.67 -23.26 21.84
CA GLU A 23 -9.18 -21.97 21.35
C GLU A 23 -8.13 -20.86 21.39
N THR A 24 -7.21 -20.90 22.37
CA THR A 24 -6.19 -19.87 22.52
C THR A 24 -5.14 -19.89 21.40
N HIS A 25 -5.06 -20.96 20.60
CA HIS A 25 -4.26 -21.02 19.39
C HIS A 25 -4.96 -20.35 18.21
N LEU A 26 -6.29 -20.37 18.16
CA LEU A 26 -7.06 -19.70 17.10
C LEU A 26 -7.14 -18.18 17.33
N VAL A 27 -7.16 -17.76 18.59
CA VAL A 27 -7.10 -16.34 18.99
C VAL A 27 -5.69 -15.76 18.78
N ASP A 28 -4.65 -16.59 18.94
CA ASP A 28 -3.27 -16.17 18.73
C ASP A 28 -2.93 -16.13 17.24
N ALA A 29 -2.69 -14.93 16.73
CA ALA A 29 -2.44 -14.69 15.31
C ALA A 29 -1.22 -15.46 14.76
N GLY A 30 -0.20 -15.73 15.58
CA GLY A 30 1.00 -16.45 15.15
C GLY A 30 0.74 -17.92 14.88
N TYR A 31 -0.08 -18.57 15.72
CA TYR A 31 -0.45 -19.97 15.50
C TYR A 31 -1.47 -20.12 14.38
N ARG A 32 -2.44 -19.21 14.29
CA ARG A 32 -3.41 -19.19 13.20
C ARG A 32 -2.71 -19.07 11.83
N ALA A 33 -1.79 -18.11 11.68
CA ALA A 33 -1.02 -17.96 10.44
C ALA A 33 -0.21 -19.22 10.09
N ARG A 34 0.36 -19.90 11.10
CA ARG A 34 1.05 -21.18 10.89
C ARG A 34 0.12 -22.28 10.41
N LEU A 35 -1.12 -22.34 10.89
CA LEU A 35 -2.13 -23.29 10.40
C LEU A 35 -2.54 -22.94 8.97
N GLU A 36 -2.80 -21.67 8.68
CA GLU A 36 -3.22 -21.19 7.37
C GLU A 36 -2.15 -21.41 6.28
N ALA A 37 -0.88 -21.50 6.66
CA ALA A 37 0.23 -21.82 5.75
C ALA A 37 0.46 -23.34 5.52
N MET A 38 -0.34 -24.22 6.14
CA MET A 38 -0.15 -25.68 6.05
C MET A 38 -0.73 -26.26 4.76
N ARG A 39 -0.07 -27.30 4.25
CA ARG A 39 -0.59 -28.15 3.17
C ARG A 39 -1.80 -28.96 3.63
N PRO A 40 -2.67 -29.44 2.72
CA PRO A 40 -3.87 -30.19 3.09
C PRO A 40 -3.58 -31.40 4.00
N GLU A 41 -2.47 -32.10 3.78
CA GLU A 41 -2.09 -33.27 4.57
C GLU A 41 -1.72 -32.89 6.00
N GLN A 42 -1.13 -31.70 6.19
CA GLN A 42 -0.77 -31.18 7.50
C GLN A 42 -2.02 -30.73 8.25
N VAL A 43 -2.93 -29.98 7.62
CA VAL A 43 -4.21 -29.57 8.23
C VAL A 43 -5.03 -30.80 8.64
N ARG A 44 -5.06 -31.84 7.80
CA ARG A 44 -5.76 -33.10 8.10
C ARG A 44 -5.22 -33.78 9.37
N ARG A 45 -3.92 -33.68 9.67
CA ARG A 45 -3.35 -34.22 10.92
C ARG A 45 -3.84 -33.48 12.16
N TYR A 46 -3.96 -32.16 12.08
CA TYR A 46 -4.55 -31.36 13.15
C TYR A 46 -6.03 -31.68 13.32
N LEU A 47 -6.77 -31.81 12.22
CA LEU A 47 -8.20 -32.15 12.25
C LEU A 47 -8.45 -33.51 12.90
N ALA A 48 -7.63 -34.52 12.59
CA ALA A 48 -7.71 -35.86 13.20
C ALA A 48 -7.45 -35.88 14.72
N CYS A 49 -6.80 -34.85 15.26
CA CYS A 49 -6.52 -34.69 16.68
C CYS A 49 -7.45 -33.68 17.37
N ALA A 50 -8.35 -33.04 16.63
CA ALA A 50 -9.26 -32.04 17.17
C ALA A 50 -10.34 -32.72 18.02
N THR A 51 -10.38 -32.39 19.31
CA THR A 51 -11.41 -32.87 20.25
C THR A 51 -12.50 -31.83 20.50
N ASP A 52 -12.30 -30.60 20.04
CA ASP A 52 -13.20 -29.47 20.21
C ASP A 52 -13.93 -29.17 18.90
N ALA A 53 -15.25 -28.93 18.97
CA ALA A 53 -16.10 -28.74 17.80
C ALA A 53 -15.80 -27.45 17.03
N VAL A 54 -15.46 -26.35 17.72
CA VAL A 54 -15.13 -25.07 17.09
C VAL A 54 -13.80 -25.17 16.34
N ILE A 55 -12.83 -25.87 16.95
CA ILE A 55 -11.54 -26.14 16.30
C ILE A 55 -11.70 -27.07 15.11
N ALA A 56 -12.50 -28.14 15.24
CA ALA A 56 -12.76 -29.08 14.16
C ALA A 56 -13.43 -28.37 12.97
N ASP A 57 -14.42 -27.52 13.22
CA ASP A 57 -15.08 -26.72 12.19
C ASP A 57 -14.11 -25.75 11.48
N TYR A 58 -13.28 -25.02 12.25
CA TYR A 58 -12.24 -24.17 11.66
C TYR A 58 -11.26 -24.96 10.79
N LEU A 59 -10.77 -26.10 11.29
CA LEU A 59 -9.82 -26.95 10.56
C LEU A 59 -10.44 -27.64 9.34
N GLN A 60 -11.74 -27.94 9.38
CA GLN A 60 -12.48 -28.46 8.23
C GLN A 60 -12.56 -27.41 7.12
N ARG A 61 -12.97 -26.18 7.45
CA ARG A 61 -12.97 -25.05 6.52
C ARG A 61 -11.58 -24.75 5.97
N LEU A 62 -10.55 -24.80 6.83
CA LEU A 62 -9.16 -24.63 6.42
C LEU A 62 -8.68 -25.78 5.51
N LEU A 63 -9.12 -27.02 5.75
CA LEU A 63 -8.76 -28.17 4.92
C LEU A 63 -9.41 -28.07 3.53
N GLU A 64 -10.67 -27.67 3.46
CA GLU A 64 -11.38 -27.38 2.20
C GLU A 64 -10.66 -26.27 1.43
N PHE A 65 -10.42 -25.14 2.09
CA PHE A 65 -9.65 -24.05 1.52
C PHE A 65 -8.26 -24.50 1.03
N SER A 66 -7.49 -25.23 1.85
CA SER A 66 -6.15 -25.70 1.50
C SER A 66 -6.17 -26.67 0.31
N ARG A 67 -7.19 -27.53 0.21
CA ARG A 67 -7.38 -28.43 -0.94
C ARG A 67 -7.70 -27.66 -2.21
N GLU A 68 -8.56 -26.66 -2.12
CA GLU A 68 -8.81 -25.74 -3.22
C GLU A 68 -7.50 -25.06 -3.60
N GLN A 69 -6.77 -24.43 -2.67
CA GLN A 69 -5.45 -23.82 -2.95
C GLN A 69 -4.49 -24.78 -3.66
N ALA A 70 -4.42 -26.05 -3.23
CA ALA A 70 -3.55 -27.05 -3.85
C ALA A 70 -3.99 -27.42 -5.28
N ALA A 71 -5.29 -27.60 -5.52
CA ALA A 71 -5.83 -27.84 -6.86
C ALA A 71 -5.64 -26.63 -7.78
N LEU A 72 -5.75 -25.43 -7.22
CA LEU A 72 -5.57 -24.15 -7.90
C LEU A 72 -4.10 -23.85 -8.22
N ALA A 73 -3.15 -24.25 -7.36
CA ALA A 73 -1.71 -24.19 -7.62
C ALA A 73 -1.25 -25.20 -8.69
N ALA A 74 -1.99 -26.31 -8.84
CA ALA A 74 -1.74 -27.31 -9.87
C ALA A 74 -2.35 -26.93 -11.24
N ALA A 75 -3.22 -25.91 -11.29
CA ALA A 75 -3.79 -25.44 -12.55
C ALA A 75 -2.73 -24.69 -13.39
N PRO A 76 -2.74 -24.83 -14.73
CA PRO A 76 -1.77 -24.17 -15.58
C PRO A 76 -1.74 -22.64 -15.39
N PRO A 77 -0.55 -22.02 -15.25
CA PRO A 77 -0.41 -20.57 -15.33
C PRO A 77 -0.92 -20.05 -16.68
N GLY A 78 -1.69 -18.96 -16.67
CA GLY A 78 -2.15 -18.29 -17.90
C GLY A 78 -3.50 -18.74 -18.47
N ALA A 79 -4.31 -19.50 -17.73
CA ALA A 79 -5.65 -19.92 -18.17
C ALA A 79 -6.78 -18.91 -17.84
N ARG A 80 -6.48 -17.80 -17.18
CA ARG A 80 -7.48 -16.79 -16.76
C ARG A 80 -7.13 -15.43 -17.34
N GLU A 81 -8.14 -14.81 -17.94
CA GLU A 81 -8.05 -13.47 -18.50
C GLU A 81 -7.70 -12.46 -17.38
N GLY A 82 -6.92 -11.46 -17.74
CA GLY A 82 -6.53 -10.35 -16.91
C GLY A 82 -6.93 -9.01 -17.52
N VAL A 83 -6.84 -7.97 -16.69
CA VAL A 83 -7.16 -6.60 -17.07
C VAL A 83 -6.17 -5.63 -16.44
N THR A 84 -5.83 -4.58 -17.18
CA THR A 84 -4.99 -3.49 -16.70
C THR A 84 -5.77 -2.17 -16.65
N PHE A 85 -5.82 -1.56 -15.48
CA PHE A 85 -6.42 -0.24 -15.27
C PHE A 85 -5.35 0.84 -15.20
N ILE A 86 -5.39 1.80 -16.12
CA ILE A 86 -4.60 3.03 -16.07
C ILE A 86 -5.48 4.13 -15.47
N MET A 87 -5.36 4.38 -14.17
CA MET A 87 -6.36 5.14 -13.41
C MET A 87 -6.11 6.66 -13.34
N GLY A 88 -5.33 7.22 -14.26
CA GLY A 88 -5.00 8.63 -14.23
C GLY A 88 -4.50 9.16 -15.57
N GLU A 89 -4.21 10.45 -15.57
CA GLU A 89 -3.77 11.20 -16.74
C GLU A 89 -2.54 12.04 -16.40
N ASP A 90 -1.63 12.13 -17.37
CA ASP A 90 -0.41 12.92 -17.24
C ASP A 90 -0.75 14.41 -17.32
N ARG A 91 -0.47 15.14 -16.23
CA ARG A 91 -0.78 16.58 -16.11
C ARG A 91 0.32 17.49 -16.65
N SER A 92 1.49 16.93 -16.97
CA SER A 92 2.65 17.66 -17.47
C SER A 92 3.32 16.85 -18.57
N PRO A 93 3.79 17.49 -19.66
CA PRO A 93 4.54 16.82 -20.71
C PRO A 93 5.87 16.21 -20.21
N ASP A 94 6.39 16.71 -19.07
CA ASP A 94 7.65 16.26 -18.45
C ASP A 94 7.48 15.03 -17.53
N ASN A 95 6.25 14.65 -17.20
CA ASN A 95 5.95 13.45 -16.41
C ASN A 95 4.86 12.64 -17.12
N ARG A 96 5.31 11.75 -18.01
CA ARG A 96 4.45 10.90 -18.85
C ARG A 96 4.19 9.52 -18.23
N PHE A 97 4.00 9.48 -16.91
CA PHE A 97 3.92 8.23 -16.15
C PHE A 97 2.80 7.31 -16.65
N TYR A 98 1.57 7.82 -16.81
CA TYR A 98 0.42 7.02 -17.22
C TYR A 98 0.51 6.63 -18.69
N GLN A 99 1.01 7.51 -19.55
CA GLN A 99 1.22 7.19 -20.96
C GLN A 99 2.32 6.13 -21.13
N ALA A 100 3.45 6.26 -20.44
CA ALA A 100 4.52 5.27 -20.50
C ALA A 100 4.09 3.91 -19.91
N ALA A 101 3.27 3.91 -18.86
CA ALA A 101 2.66 2.69 -18.33
C ALA A 101 1.74 2.02 -19.36
N ALA A 102 0.87 2.79 -20.01
CA ALA A 102 -0.01 2.28 -21.07
C ALA A 102 0.80 1.67 -22.23
N ASP A 103 1.92 2.31 -22.60
CA ASP A 103 2.82 1.81 -23.64
C ASP A 103 3.46 0.49 -23.24
N TYR A 104 3.92 0.39 -21.98
CA TYR A 104 4.49 -0.83 -21.43
C TYR A 104 3.50 -1.99 -21.43
N TYR A 105 2.32 -1.82 -20.84
CA TYR A 105 1.30 -2.88 -20.80
C TYR A 105 0.72 -3.24 -22.18
N ALA A 106 0.82 -2.35 -23.17
CA ALA A 106 0.41 -2.65 -24.54
C ALA A 106 1.47 -3.44 -25.34
N SER A 107 2.76 -3.27 -25.01
CA SER A 107 3.87 -3.78 -25.83
C SER A 107 4.67 -4.93 -25.20
N ASP A 108 4.73 -5.03 -23.87
CA ASP A 108 5.47 -6.07 -23.18
C ASP A 108 4.65 -7.39 -23.13
N PRO A 109 5.11 -8.48 -23.76
CA PRO A 109 4.35 -9.74 -23.81
C PRO A 109 4.14 -10.42 -22.45
N GLY A 110 4.99 -10.13 -21.46
CA GLY A 110 4.92 -10.74 -20.12
C GLY A 110 4.06 -9.94 -19.14
N ALA A 111 3.84 -8.65 -19.40
CA ALA A 111 2.99 -7.78 -18.58
C ALA A 111 1.61 -7.53 -19.20
N ARG A 112 1.49 -7.63 -20.52
CA ARG A 112 0.24 -7.41 -21.24
C ARG A 112 -0.87 -8.31 -20.74
N THR A 113 -2.02 -7.70 -20.53
CA THR A 113 -3.30 -8.36 -20.24
C THR A 113 -4.21 -8.34 -21.47
N GLU A 114 -5.25 -9.15 -21.44
CA GLU A 114 -6.27 -9.26 -22.49
C GLU A 114 -7.01 -7.93 -22.65
N GLU A 115 -7.32 -7.27 -21.54
CA GLU A 115 -8.01 -5.98 -21.52
C GLU A 115 -7.15 -4.87 -20.90
N MET A 116 -7.36 -3.63 -21.37
CA MET A 116 -6.78 -2.43 -20.78
C MET A 116 -7.81 -1.30 -20.77
N GLU A 117 -8.14 -0.80 -19.60
CA GLU A 117 -9.10 0.28 -19.37
C GLU A 117 -8.36 1.53 -18.85
N ARG A 118 -8.69 2.71 -19.39
CA ARG A 118 -7.97 3.98 -19.15
C ARG A 118 -8.86 5.10 -18.64
N ASN A 119 -10.15 4.88 -18.46
CA ASN A 119 -11.14 5.91 -18.17
C ASN A 119 -11.70 5.87 -16.74
N LEU A 120 -11.40 4.82 -15.97
CA LEU A 120 -11.86 4.73 -14.58
C LEU A 120 -10.99 5.62 -13.68
N ARG A 121 -11.64 6.31 -12.74
CA ARG A 121 -10.98 7.31 -11.87
C ARG A 121 -11.13 7.03 -10.38
N CYS A 122 -11.86 5.98 -9.99
CA CYS A 122 -11.95 5.55 -8.60
C CYS A 122 -12.01 4.02 -8.45
N LEU A 123 -11.75 3.51 -7.24
CA LEU A 123 -11.74 2.07 -6.97
C LEU A 123 -13.13 1.43 -7.05
N ALA A 124 -14.19 2.17 -6.72
CA ALA A 124 -15.55 1.69 -6.88
C ALA A 124 -15.88 1.38 -8.35
N ASP A 125 -15.43 2.23 -9.28
CA ASP A 125 -15.63 1.97 -10.71
C ASP A 125 -14.83 0.75 -11.18
N VAL A 126 -13.61 0.55 -10.67
CA VAL A 126 -12.82 -0.66 -10.95
C VAL A 126 -13.56 -1.91 -10.47
N ARG A 127 -14.11 -1.87 -9.25
CA ARG A 127 -14.94 -2.95 -8.71
C ARG A 127 -16.12 -3.24 -9.63
N ASP A 128 -16.87 -2.22 -10.02
CA ASP A 128 -18.07 -2.38 -10.84
C ASP A 128 -17.72 -2.84 -12.26
N TYR A 129 -16.59 -2.41 -12.81
CA TYR A 129 -16.06 -2.92 -14.07
C TYR A 129 -15.82 -4.43 -14.00
N LEU A 130 -15.09 -4.90 -12.98
CA LEU A 130 -14.74 -6.31 -12.83
C LEU A 130 -15.98 -7.21 -12.72
N GLU A 131 -17.02 -6.76 -12.02
CA GLU A 131 -18.30 -7.46 -11.91
C GLU A 131 -19.01 -7.55 -13.27
N ASN A 132 -19.07 -6.42 -13.99
CA ASN A 132 -19.87 -6.31 -15.22
C ASN A 132 -19.16 -6.90 -16.46
N HIS A 133 -17.85 -7.09 -16.42
CA HIS A 133 -17.03 -7.60 -17.53
C HIS A 133 -16.39 -8.94 -17.19
N ARG A 134 -17.02 -9.73 -16.32
CA ARG A 134 -16.49 -11.02 -15.88
C ARG A 134 -16.11 -11.92 -17.07
N PRO A 135 -14.90 -12.51 -17.09
CA PRO A 135 -14.45 -13.42 -18.13
C PRO A 135 -15.36 -14.64 -18.27
N ALA A 136 -15.54 -15.13 -19.49
CA ALA A 136 -16.31 -16.36 -19.74
C ALA A 136 -15.66 -17.59 -19.07
N GLY A 137 -14.32 -17.57 -18.93
CA GLY A 137 -13.53 -18.60 -18.26
C GLY A 137 -13.62 -18.62 -16.73
N GLY A 138 -14.39 -17.73 -16.10
CA GLY A 138 -14.58 -17.67 -14.66
C GLY A 138 -14.01 -16.40 -14.01
N PRO A 139 -13.47 -16.48 -12.77
CA PRO A 139 -12.91 -15.32 -12.08
C PRO A 139 -11.69 -14.74 -12.80
N TRP A 140 -11.43 -13.46 -12.57
CA TRP A 140 -10.26 -12.76 -13.10
C TRP A 140 -8.94 -13.41 -12.66
N GLY A 141 -7.94 -13.39 -13.54
CA GLY A 141 -6.60 -13.86 -13.29
C GLY A 141 -5.73 -12.77 -12.67
N VAL A 142 -5.20 -11.87 -13.51
CA VAL A 142 -4.37 -10.73 -13.07
C VAL A 142 -5.15 -9.45 -13.22
N VAL A 143 -5.15 -8.62 -12.17
CA VAL A 143 -5.73 -7.29 -12.20
C VAL A 143 -4.64 -6.27 -11.90
N ASN A 144 -4.11 -5.61 -12.92
CA ASN A 144 -3.14 -4.53 -12.74
C ASN A 144 -3.88 -3.22 -12.47
N ILE A 145 -3.47 -2.48 -11.44
CA ILE A 145 -4.00 -1.15 -11.13
C ILE A 145 -2.84 -0.16 -11.11
N VAL A 146 -2.74 0.68 -12.14
CA VAL A 146 -1.70 1.71 -12.25
C VAL A 146 -2.20 3.04 -11.71
N SER A 147 -1.58 3.50 -10.63
CA SER A 147 -1.88 4.78 -9.99
C SER A 147 -0.64 5.35 -9.29
N HIS A 148 -0.45 6.66 -9.31
CA HIS A 148 0.55 7.27 -8.45
C HIS A 148 0.23 6.98 -6.97
N SER A 149 1.23 6.55 -6.21
CA SER A 149 1.16 6.42 -4.76
C SER A 149 2.46 6.90 -4.12
N TYR A 150 2.46 6.94 -2.81
CA TYR A 150 3.67 7.04 -1.99
C TYR A 150 3.36 6.44 -0.62
N GLU A 151 4.39 6.06 0.12
CA GLU A 151 4.24 5.21 1.31
C GLU A 151 3.42 5.85 2.45
N TRP A 152 3.31 7.18 2.53
CA TRP A 152 2.58 7.86 3.61
C TRP A 152 1.12 8.22 3.28
N GLY A 153 0.74 8.20 2.00
CA GLY A 153 -0.53 8.79 1.54
C GLY A 153 -1.35 7.91 0.61
N GLY A 154 -1.01 6.62 0.52
CA GLY A 154 -1.76 5.63 -0.24
C GLY A 154 -1.87 5.97 -1.73
N LEU A 155 -2.95 5.54 -2.37
CA LEU A 155 -3.18 5.73 -3.81
C LEU A 155 -3.71 7.13 -4.12
N SER A 156 -3.28 7.69 -5.23
CA SER A 156 -3.73 9.02 -5.69
C SER A 156 -5.18 9.04 -6.12
N VAL A 157 -5.71 7.89 -6.52
CA VAL A 157 -7.12 7.73 -6.87
C VAL A 157 -7.96 7.59 -5.62
N PRO A 158 -9.17 8.15 -5.60
CA PRO A 158 -10.09 7.97 -4.51
C PRO A 158 -10.79 6.60 -4.54
N VAL A 159 -11.47 6.27 -3.44
CA VAL A 159 -12.38 5.11 -3.43
C VAL A 159 -13.64 5.40 -4.25
N ARG A 160 -14.23 6.59 -4.10
CA ARG A 160 -15.30 7.11 -4.98
C ARG A 160 -14.93 8.46 -5.58
N GLU A 161 -15.49 8.76 -6.75
CA GLU A 161 -15.30 10.07 -7.38
C GLU A 161 -15.64 11.24 -6.44
N GLY A 162 -14.87 12.32 -6.55
CA GLY A 162 -15.01 13.51 -5.69
C GLY A 162 -14.40 13.39 -4.29
N GLN A 163 -13.92 12.21 -3.88
CA GLN A 163 -13.21 12.02 -2.61
C GLN A 163 -11.70 12.28 -2.73
N GLY A 164 -11.02 12.28 -1.58
CA GLY A 164 -9.56 12.39 -1.50
C GLY A 164 -8.84 11.07 -1.83
N ARG A 165 -7.52 11.07 -1.65
CA ARG A 165 -6.66 9.89 -1.86
C ARG A 165 -7.17 8.66 -1.10
N THR A 166 -6.94 7.48 -1.66
CA THR A 166 -7.24 6.22 -0.96
C THR A 166 -6.16 5.92 0.07
N ASP A 167 -6.52 5.96 1.34
CA ASP A 167 -5.73 5.49 2.47
C ASP A 167 -6.50 4.46 3.30
N LEU A 168 -5.88 3.97 4.38
CA LEU A 168 -6.49 3.01 5.31
C LEU A 168 -7.86 3.45 5.83
N THR A 169 -8.04 4.74 6.12
CA THR A 169 -9.28 5.26 6.65
C THR A 169 -10.35 5.31 5.58
N ALA A 170 -10.01 5.81 4.39
CA ALA A 170 -10.91 5.89 3.26
C ALA A 170 -11.47 4.51 2.88
N VAL A 171 -10.62 3.48 2.82
CA VAL A 171 -11.07 2.12 2.50
C VAL A 171 -11.94 1.53 3.64
N ARG A 172 -11.59 1.76 4.91
CA ARG A 172 -12.41 1.30 6.05
C ARG A 172 -13.81 1.89 6.01
N LEU A 173 -13.88 3.20 5.79
CA LEU A 173 -15.17 3.90 5.69
C LEU A 173 -15.96 3.39 4.50
N ALA A 174 -15.32 3.19 3.35
CA ALA A 174 -15.98 2.69 2.16
C ALA A 174 -16.51 1.25 2.30
N ILE A 175 -15.79 0.38 3.01
CA ILE A 175 -16.30 -0.95 3.36
C ILE A 175 -17.51 -0.82 4.29
N ALA A 176 -17.41 0.01 5.32
CA ALA A 176 -18.47 0.18 6.33
C ALA A 176 -19.76 0.81 5.76
N SER A 177 -19.64 1.75 4.82
CA SER A 177 -20.76 2.38 4.12
C SER A 177 -21.32 1.53 2.98
N GLY A 178 -20.61 0.47 2.57
CA GLY A 178 -20.95 -0.33 1.38
C GLY A 178 -20.58 0.32 0.06
N ASP A 179 -19.86 1.45 0.09
CA ASP A 179 -19.36 2.14 -1.10
C ASP A 179 -18.37 1.30 -1.91
N LEU A 180 -17.61 0.44 -1.23
CA LEU A 180 -16.73 -0.54 -1.84
C LEU A 180 -17.12 -1.94 -1.34
N ARG A 181 -18.20 -2.46 -1.92
CA ARG A 181 -18.72 -3.80 -1.60
C ARG A 181 -17.83 -4.90 -2.21
N PRO A 182 -17.58 -6.00 -1.48
CA PRO A 182 -16.82 -7.11 -2.01
C PRO A 182 -17.50 -7.72 -3.24
N LEU A 183 -16.68 -8.22 -4.15
CA LEU A 183 -17.06 -9.00 -5.32
C LEU A 183 -17.33 -10.44 -4.88
N ALA A 184 -18.19 -11.14 -5.62
CA ALA A 184 -18.39 -12.56 -5.41
C ALA A 184 -17.15 -13.36 -5.85
N ASP A 185 -16.92 -14.53 -5.23
CA ASP A 185 -15.85 -15.48 -5.58
C ASP A 185 -15.84 -15.87 -7.05
N SER A 186 -17.01 -15.80 -7.67
CA SER A 186 -17.18 -16.06 -9.10
C SER A 186 -16.50 -15.01 -9.98
N VAL A 187 -16.31 -13.79 -9.49
CA VAL A 187 -15.67 -12.66 -10.18
C VAL A 187 -14.19 -12.54 -9.81
N VAL A 188 -13.86 -12.56 -8.52
CA VAL A 188 -12.49 -12.57 -8.02
C VAL A 188 -12.38 -13.62 -6.93
N ASP A 189 -11.31 -14.39 -6.93
CA ASP A 189 -11.05 -15.39 -5.91
C ASP A 189 -9.61 -15.30 -5.40
N CYS A 190 -9.23 -16.22 -4.53
CA CYS A 190 -7.90 -16.34 -3.93
C CYS A 190 -6.75 -16.48 -4.93
N ARG A 191 -7.04 -16.78 -6.21
CA ARG A 191 -6.04 -16.82 -7.28
C ARG A 191 -5.99 -15.53 -8.08
N THR A 192 -7.03 -14.71 -8.00
CA THR A 192 -6.99 -13.36 -8.57
C THR A 192 -5.87 -12.59 -7.90
N ASP A 193 -4.96 -12.09 -8.73
CA ASP A 193 -3.76 -11.37 -8.32
C ASP A 193 -3.92 -9.89 -8.66
N PHE A 194 -4.28 -9.09 -7.66
CA PHE A 194 -4.31 -7.64 -7.78
C PHE A 194 -2.91 -7.07 -7.61
N ARG A 195 -2.44 -6.45 -8.68
CA ARG A 195 -1.11 -5.85 -8.77
C ARG A 195 -1.24 -4.35 -8.82
N ILE A 196 -1.10 -3.73 -7.66
CA ILE A 196 -1.20 -2.27 -7.56
C ILE A 196 0.17 -1.67 -7.86
N GLN A 197 0.27 -1.02 -9.02
CA GLN A 197 1.47 -0.38 -9.53
C GLN A 197 1.51 1.08 -9.11
N GLY A 198 2.01 1.31 -7.89
CA GLY A 198 2.27 2.63 -7.36
C GLY A 198 3.53 2.62 -6.50
N CYS A 199 4.24 3.74 -6.47
CA CYS A 199 5.48 3.88 -5.72
C CYS A 199 5.27 3.54 -4.22
N ALA A 200 6.06 2.58 -3.74
CA ALA A 200 6.23 2.23 -2.33
C ALA A 200 4.98 1.78 -1.55
N LEU A 201 3.84 1.54 -2.21
CA LEU A 201 2.62 1.09 -1.53
C LEU A 201 2.81 -0.30 -0.90
N GLY A 202 3.71 -1.11 -1.46
CA GLY A 202 4.13 -2.39 -0.90
C GLY A 202 4.84 -2.31 0.44
N ARG A 203 4.98 -1.14 1.07
CA ARG A 203 5.39 -1.01 2.48
C ARG A 203 4.19 -0.94 3.44
N ASP A 204 2.99 -0.60 2.95
CA ASP A 204 1.77 -0.51 3.75
C ASP A 204 0.97 -1.83 3.68
N THR A 205 1.46 -2.86 4.36
CA THR A 205 0.77 -4.17 4.46
C THR A 205 -0.67 -4.06 4.95
N ALA A 206 -0.97 -3.07 5.80
CA ALA A 206 -2.29 -2.91 6.36
C ALA A 206 -3.27 -2.44 5.28
N LEU A 207 -2.84 -1.51 4.42
CA LEU A 207 -3.65 -1.04 3.30
C LEU A 207 -3.85 -2.13 2.25
N LEU A 208 -2.80 -2.87 1.88
CA LEU A 208 -2.93 -3.99 0.94
C LEU A 208 -3.94 -5.03 1.42
N ARG A 209 -3.86 -5.40 2.71
CA ARG A 209 -4.83 -6.31 3.34
C ARG A 209 -6.25 -5.77 3.29
N LEU A 210 -6.41 -4.48 3.57
CA LEU A 210 -7.73 -3.87 3.59
C LEU A 210 -8.34 -3.78 2.19
N LEU A 211 -7.51 -3.57 1.16
CA LEU A 211 -7.93 -3.64 -0.24
C LEU A 211 -8.33 -5.06 -0.64
N SER A 212 -7.61 -6.09 -0.18
CA SER A 212 -8.01 -7.50 -0.38
C SER A 212 -9.41 -7.76 0.19
N ILE A 213 -9.64 -7.29 1.43
CA ILE A 213 -10.95 -7.38 2.08
C ILE A 213 -12.02 -6.59 1.32
N ALA A 214 -11.68 -5.40 0.83
CA ALA A 214 -12.62 -4.57 0.11
C ALA A 214 -13.07 -5.20 -1.21
N PHE A 215 -12.16 -5.88 -1.91
CA PHE A 215 -12.46 -6.50 -3.21
C PHE A 215 -13.05 -7.90 -3.12
N GLY A 216 -12.71 -8.73 -2.11
CA GLY A 216 -13.22 -10.12 -2.04
C GLY A 216 -13.67 -10.58 -0.66
N GLY A 217 -13.92 -9.66 0.27
CA GLY A 217 -14.49 -10.00 1.57
C GLY A 217 -13.48 -10.51 2.59
N SER A 218 -13.97 -10.98 3.74
CA SER A 218 -13.12 -11.33 4.89
C SER A 218 -12.74 -12.80 4.97
N ASP A 219 -13.26 -13.64 4.07
CA ASP A 219 -12.97 -15.06 4.04
C ASP A 219 -11.64 -15.36 3.34
N LEU A 220 -11.34 -16.65 3.17
CA LEU A 220 -10.09 -17.12 2.58
C LEU A 220 -10.12 -17.10 1.04
N GLN A 221 -11.28 -16.98 0.40
CA GLN A 221 -11.43 -16.85 -1.05
C GLN A 221 -11.14 -15.43 -1.55
N ARG A 222 -10.93 -14.45 -0.67
CA ARG A 222 -10.54 -13.10 -1.08
C ARG A 222 -9.26 -13.09 -1.93
N PRO A 223 -9.12 -12.13 -2.86
CA PRO A 223 -8.00 -12.08 -3.78
C PRO A 223 -6.70 -11.67 -3.09
N ARG A 224 -5.58 -12.03 -3.72
CA ARG A 224 -4.27 -11.56 -3.29
C ARG A 224 -4.09 -10.14 -3.79
N VAL A 225 -3.65 -9.25 -2.90
CA VAL A 225 -3.30 -7.87 -3.25
C VAL A 225 -1.84 -7.64 -2.93
N GLY A 226 -1.08 -7.26 -3.95
CA GLY A 226 0.33 -6.95 -3.86
C GLY A 226 0.65 -5.58 -4.41
N SER A 227 1.80 -5.05 -3.98
CA SER A 227 2.40 -3.86 -4.59
C SER A 227 3.91 -3.85 -4.41
N SER A 228 4.59 -3.00 -5.19
CA SER A 228 6.03 -2.81 -5.12
C SER A 228 6.45 -2.08 -3.84
N ARG A 229 7.52 -2.57 -3.21
CA ARG A 229 8.24 -1.82 -2.16
C ARG A 229 9.11 -0.71 -2.72
N TYR A 230 9.27 -0.61 -4.02
CA TYR A 230 10.16 0.34 -4.65
C TYR A 230 9.37 1.47 -5.28
N PHE A 231 10.07 2.51 -5.72
CA PHE A 231 9.47 3.45 -6.67
C PHE A 231 9.33 2.75 -8.01
N VAL A 232 8.17 2.92 -8.63
CA VAL A 232 7.82 2.31 -9.92
C VAL A 232 7.99 3.37 -10.98
N PHE A 233 8.82 3.09 -11.97
CA PHE A 233 9.01 3.94 -13.12
C PHE A 233 8.62 3.21 -14.38
N TYR A 234 8.06 3.99 -15.31
CA TYR A 234 7.85 3.56 -16.68
C TYR A 234 8.59 4.52 -17.60
N GLU A 235 9.21 3.96 -18.61
CA GLU A 235 9.81 4.71 -19.71
C GLU A 235 9.23 4.20 -21.03
N SER A 236 8.98 5.10 -21.96
CA SER A 236 8.62 4.74 -23.32
C SER A 236 9.22 5.72 -24.31
N GLN A 237 9.62 5.18 -25.46
CA GLN A 237 10.05 5.96 -26.61
C GLN A 237 9.06 5.73 -27.75
N ARG A 238 8.65 6.84 -28.38
CA ARG A 238 7.73 6.82 -29.50
C ARG A 238 8.36 7.52 -30.70
N ASP A 239 8.17 6.95 -31.88
CA ASP A 239 8.53 7.55 -33.16
C ASP A 239 7.32 7.47 -34.10
N GLY A 240 6.98 8.58 -34.74
CA GLY A 240 5.78 8.69 -35.59
C GLY A 240 4.46 8.31 -34.88
N GLY A 241 4.40 8.39 -33.54
CA GLY A 241 3.25 7.96 -32.74
C GLY A 241 3.23 6.46 -32.38
N LEU A 242 4.17 5.66 -32.90
CA LEU A 242 4.31 4.24 -32.58
C LEU A 242 5.30 4.02 -31.43
N VAL A 243 5.01 3.07 -30.55
CA VAL A 243 5.90 2.69 -29.43
C VAL A 243 7.09 1.91 -29.99
N GLN A 244 8.29 2.45 -29.83
CA GLN A 244 9.55 1.83 -30.25
C GLN A 244 10.15 0.98 -29.13
N SER A 245 10.04 1.48 -27.89
CA SER A 245 10.43 0.77 -26.69
C SER A 245 9.56 1.23 -25.52
N ALA A 246 9.28 0.32 -24.60
CA ALA A 246 8.68 0.63 -23.32
C ALA A 246 9.22 -0.32 -22.26
N GLY A 247 9.37 0.16 -21.04
CA GLY A 247 9.93 -0.61 -19.95
C GLY A 247 9.42 -0.15 -18.60
N GLN A 248 9.29 -1.08 -17.67
CA GLN A 248 9.10 -0.83 -16.25
C GLN A 248 10.41 -1.09 -15.52
N PHE A 249 10.81 -0.19 -14.63
CA PHE A 249 11.93 -0.43 -13.73
C PHE A 249 11.61 0.08 -12.32
N PHE A 250 12.41 -0.41 -11.36
CA PHE A 250 12.25 -0.08 -9.95
C PHE A 250 13.43 0.74 -9.44
N ALA A 251 13.16 1.63 -8.49
CA ALA A 251 14.22 2.31 -7.75
C ALA A 251 14.04 2.14 -6.24
N GLU A 252 15.15 1.85 -5.57
CA GLU A 252 15.30 2.15 -4.16
C GLU A 252 15.23 3.66 -3.95
N TYR A 253 14.81 4.04 -2.75
CA TYR A 253 14.80 5.43 -2.38
C TYR A 253 15.07 5.62 -0.90
N TRP A 254 15.61 6.78 -0.58
CA TRP A 254 15.87 7.28 0.75
C TRP A 254 15.45 8.72 0.79
N TYR A 255 14.92 9.16 1.92
CA TYR A 255 14.47 10.55 2.01
C TYR A 255 14.75 11.18 3.36
N VAL A 256 14.85 12.51 3.33
CA VAL A 256 14.78 13.41 4.47
C VAL A 256 13.81 14.53 4.14
N VAL A 257 13.17 15.12 5.15
CA VAL A 257 12.20 16.21 4.97
C VAL A 257 12.75 17.48 5.58
N TYR A 258 12.37 18.62 5.02
CA TYR A 258 12.61 19.94 5.58
C TYR A 258 11.45 20.89 5.23
N PRO A 259 11.26 21.98 6.00
CA PRO A 259 10.20 22.96 5.73
C PRO A 259 10.28 23.53 4.31
N LYS A 260 9.13 23.67 3.65
CA LYS A 260 9.08 24.20 2.29
C LYS A 260 9.76 25.58 2.21
N GLY A 261 10.67 25.73 1.24
CA GLY A 261 11.44 26.96 1.03
C GLY A 261 12.68 27.11 1.91
N GLN A 262 12.96 26.15 2.81
CA GLN A 262 14.10 26.18 3.72
C GLN A 262 15.09 25.05 3.42
N ARG A 263 15.46 24.90 2.14
CA ARG A 263 16.36 23.81 1.71
C ARG A 263 17.73 23.96 2.39
N PRO A 264 18.18 22.98 3.18
CA PRO A 264 19.53 22.99 3.72
C PRO A 264 20.59 22.85 2.61
N GLY A 265 21.83 23.25 2.90
CA GLY A 265 22.96 22.98 2.01
C GLY A 265 23.20 21.48 1.82
N ASN A 266 23.89 21.10 0.73
CA ASN A 266 24.14 19.68 0.41
C ASN A 266 24.93 18.96 1.51
N GLU A 267 25.82 19.66 2.23
CA GLU A 267 26.58 19.07 3.35
C GLU A 267 25.67 18.66 4.50
N GLU A 268 24.76 19.55 4.89
CA GLU A 268 23.78 19.29 5.95
C GLU A 268 22.78 18.21 5.54
N LEU A 269 22.30 18.22 4.29
CA LEU A 269 21.45 17.16 3.78
C LEU A 269 22.18 15.81 3.78
N ALA A 270 23.43 15.75 3.31
CA ALA A 270 24.23 14.54 3.30
C ALA A 270 24.42 13.97 4.71
N ARG A 271 24.68 14.84 5.70
CA ARG A 271 24.77 14.45 7.11
C ARG A 271 23.46 13.83 7.60
N ARG A 272 22.32 14.48 7.34
CA ARG A 272 20.99 13.95 7.72
C ARG A 272 20.68 12.61 7.07
N PHE A 273 21.06 12.41 5.81
CA PHE A 273 20.93 11.11 5.14
C PHE A 273 21.80 10.03 5.80
N ALA A 274 23.07 10.34 6.08
CA ALA A 274 23.98 9.41 6.75
C ALA A 274 23.49 9.04 8.16
N GLU A 275 22.94 10.00 8.91
CA GLU A 275 22.37 9.77 10.24
C GLU A 275 21.09 8.92 10.18
N ARG A 276 20.20 9.19 9.22
CA ARG A 276 18.95 8.45 9.07
C ARG A 276 19.15 7.05 8.49
N TYR A 277 20.18 6.86 7.65
CA TYR A 277 20.45 5.61 6.94
C TYR A 277 21.92 5.17 7.07
N PRO A 278 22.41 4.88 8.29
CA PRO A 278 23.83 4.62 8.53
C PRO A 278 24.35 3.32 7.89
N ALA A 279 23.45 2.40 7.54
CA ALA A 279 23.81 1.13 6.91
C ALA A 279 24.05 1.24 5.39
N GLN A 280 23.72 2.38 4.77
CA GLN A 280 23.84 2.54 3.33
C GLN A 280 25.23 3.05 2.94
N THR A 281 25.81 2.46 1.90
CA THR A 281 27.15 2.82 1.39
C THR A 281 27.09 3.92 0.32
N ILE A 282 26.08 4.80 0.38
CA ILE A 282 25.84 5.83 -0.62
C ILE A 282 26.70 7.06 -0.33
N ASP A 283 27.40 7.57 -1.34
CA ASP A 283 27.96 8.93 -1.28
C ASP A 283 26.83 9.96 -1.45
N TRP A 284 26.22 10.31 -0.32
CA TRP A 284 25.08 11.22 -0.26
C TRP A 284 25.39 12.60 -0.85
N ARG A 285 26.61 13.12 -0.62
CA ARG A 285 27.02 14.44 -1.11
C ARG A 285 27.07 14.45 -2.63
N SER A 286 27.65 13.41 -3.22
CA SER A 286 27.70 13.28 -4.69
C SER A 286 26.31 13.05 -5.29
N ALA A 287 25.47 12.22 -4.66
CA ALA A 287 24.10 11.95 -5.12
C ALA A 287 23.22 13.21 -5.14
N LEU A 288 23.33 14.07 -4.11
CA LEU A 288 22.63 15.36 -4.01
C LEU A 288 22.99 16.35 -5.12
N GLY A 289 24.10 16.14 -5.82
CA GLY A 289 24.54 16.95 -6.96
C GLY A 289 24.03 16.47 -8.32
N ARG A 290 23.27 15.36 -8.37
CA ARG A 290 22.87 14.71 -9.63
C ARG A 290 21.36 14.81 -9.84
N SER A 291 20.93 15.23 -11.02
CA SER A 291 19.51 15.24 -11.43
C SER A 291 19.03 13.91 -12.04
N GLY A 292 19.96 12.98 -12.32
CA GLY A 292 19.69 11.65 -12.85
C GLY A 292 20.90 10.72 -12.76
N PRO A 293 20.71 9.42 -12.99
CA PRO A 293 21.80 8.45 -12.97
C PRO A 293 22.73 8.63 -14.19
N ARG A 294 24.05 8.53 -14.00
CA ARG A 294 25.01 8.52 -15.14
C ARG A 294 25.10 7.13 -15.77
N ARG A 295 24.87 6.10 -14.96
CA ARG A 295 24.80 4.68 -15.31
C ARG A 295 23.72 4.03 -14.44
N PRO A 296 23.11 2.92 -14.88
CA PRO A 296 22.22 2.15 -14.02
C PRO A 296 22.85 1.91 -12.64
N GLY A 297 22.09 2.16 -11.58
CA GLY A 297 22.52 1.95 -10.19
C GLY A 297 23.28 3.12 -9.56
N ASP A 298 23.58 4.19 -10.30
CA ASP A 298 24.06 5.44 -9.70
C ASP A 298 22.92 6.10 -8.90
N PRO A 299 23.15 6.55 -7.65
CA PRO A 299 22.16 7.31 -6.92
C PRO A 299 22.03 8.75 -7.45
N TRP A 300 20.81 9.29 -7.48
CA TRP A 300 20.51 10.66 -7.90
C TRP A 300 19.45 11.32 -7.03
N TYR A 301 19.32 12.65 -7.14
CA TYR A 301 18.46 13.48 -6.30
C TYR A 301 17.18 13.92 -7.00
N ARG A 302 16.07 13.87 -6.25
CA ARG A 302 14.79 14.46 -6.63
C ARG A 302 14.14 15.17 -5.45
N MET A 303 13.28 16.15 -5.73
CA MET A 303 12.49 16.84 -4.71
C MET A 303 11.00 16.63 -4.95
N PHE A 304 10.26 16.43 -3.87
CA PHE A 304 8.81 16.33 -3.89
C PHE A 304 8.19 17.30 -2.90
N SER A 305 7.02 17.85 -3.24
CA SER A 305 6.21 18.60 -2.27
C SER A 305 5.50 17.61 -1.35
N LEU A 306 5.61 17.81 -0.04
CA LEU A 306 4.94 16.99 0.97
C LEU A 306 3.91 17.86 1.72
N PRO A 307 2.63 17.86 1.31
CA PRO A 307 1.58 18.52 2.05
C PRO A 307 1.16 17.69 3.27
N ALA A 308 0.76 18.37 4.34
CA ALA A 308 0.08 17.77 5.48
C ALA A 308 -1.14 18.63 5.82
N THR A 309 -2.29 18.00 6.07
CA THR A 309 -3.49 18.70 6.50
C THR A 309 -4.02 18.06 7.77
N TRP A 310 -4.34 18.88 8.76
CA TRP A 310 -4.94 18.46 10.02
C TRP A 310 -6.21 19.29 10.27
N LEU A 311 -7.30 18.65 10.64
CA LEU A 311 -8.58 19.30 10.86
C LEU A 311 -9.12 18.88 12.23
N THR A 312 -9.41 19.86 13.07
CA THR A 312 -10.07 19.64 14.37
C THR A 312 -11.44 20.30 14.33
N VAL A 313 -12.48 19.49 14.46
CA VAL A 313 -13.88 19.95 14.52
C VAL A 313 -14.24 20.22 15.98
N TYR A 314 -14.87 21.36 16.23
CA TYR A 314 -15.26 21.78 17.57
C TYR A 314 -16.78 21.68 17.73
N PRO A 315 -17.28 21.14 18.86
CA PRO A 315 -18.69 21.25 19.21
C PRO A 315 -19.10 22.72 19.35
N ASP A 316 -20.36 23.05 19.05
CA ASP A 316 -20.87 24.43 19.15
C ASP A 316 -20.80 25.01 20.57
N SER A 317 -20.80 24.12 21.58
CA SER A 317 -20.63 24.49 22.99
C SER A 317 -19.21 24.91 23.37
N VAL A 318 -18.23 24.72 22.48
CA VAL A 318 -16.82 24.99 22.74
C VAL A 318 -16.35 26.19 21.92
N ALA A 319 -15.82 27.20 22.60
CA ALA A 319 -15.20 28.33 21.93
C ALA A 319 -13.95 27.89 21.16
N LEU A 320 -13.82 28.36 19.91
CA LEU A 320 -12.59 28.13 19.14
C LEU A 320 -11.38 28.76 19.84
N PRO A 321 -10.20 28.11 19.77
CA PRO A 321 -8.97 28.68 20.29
C PRO A 321 -8.62 29.98 19.57
N ARG A 322 -8.04 30.96 20.28
CA ARG A 322 -7.57 32.21 19.65
C ARG A 322 -6.20 31.99 19.01
N LEU A 323 -6.14 32.00 17.67
CA LEU A 323 -4.95 31.65 16.88
C LEU A 323 -4.27 32.85 16.22
N SER A 324 -4.31 34.02 16.87
CA SER A 324 -3.83 35.30 16.31
C SER A 324 -2.30 35.43 16.23
N THR A 325 -1.55 34.67 17.04
CA THR A 325 -0.08 34.75 17.10
C THR A 325 0.59 33.46 16.63
N ALA A 326 1.85 33.56 16.18
CA ALA A 326 2.63 32.38 15.80
C ALA A 326 2.81 31.39 16.96
N VAL A 327 3.02 31.90 18.19
CA VAL A 327 3.11 31.09 19.40
C VAL A 327 1.81 30.36 19.67
N ALA A 328 0.66 31.04 19.63
CA ALA A 328 -0.64 30.40 19.85
C ALA A 328 -0.93 29.31 18.82
N ARG A 329 -0.60 29.55 17.54
CA ARG A 329 -0.72 28.53 16.47
C ARG A 329 0.18 27.32 16.72
N ARG A 330 1.42 27.52 17.18
CA ARG A 330 2.34 26.44 17.50
C ARG A 330 1.87 25.63 18.70
N THR A 331 1.50 26.28 19.80
CA THR A 331 0.95 25.61 20.98
C THR A 331 -0.31 24.81 20.65
N TRP A 332 -1.19 25.34 19.81
CA TRP A 332 -2.36 24.61 19.34
C TRP A 332 -1.96 23.35 18.56
N LEU A 333 -1.02 23.44 17.61
CA LEU A 333 -0.51 22.28 16.87
C LEU A 333 0.08 21.22 17.78
N GLU A 334 0.91 21.62 18.75
CA GLU A 334 1.55 20.72 19.72
C GLU A 334 0.54 20.04 20.64
N SER A 335 -0.59 20.69 20.92
CA SER A 335 -1.68 20.08 21.70
C SER A 335 -2.46 19.00 20.94
N GLN A 336 -2.29 18.89 19.61
CA GLN A 336 -2.93 17.85 18.80
C GLN A 336 -2.12 16.54 18.91
N ALA A 337 -2.31 15.79 19.99
CA ALA A 337 -1.54 14.58 20.28
C ALA A 337 -1.59 13.55 19.13
N GLU A 338 -2.75 13.38 18.49
CA GLU A 338 -2.94 12.46 17.36
C GLU A 338 -2.14 12.87 16.12
N LEU A 339 -2.05 14.17 15.83
CA LEU A 339 -1.19 14.68 14.75
C LEU A 339 0.28 14.34 15.03
N GLY A 340 0.74 14.57 16.26
CA GLY A 340 2.10 14.25 16.68
C GLY A 340 2.43 12.76 16.53
N LEU A 341 1.55 11.88 17.02
CA LEU A 341 1.69 10.43 16.88
C LEU A 341 1.69 10.00 15.41
N ARG A 342 0.83 10.61 14.59
CA ARG A 342 0.76 10.30 13.16
C ARG A 342 2.05 10.70 12.44
N LEU A 343 2.54 11.92 12.64
CA LEU A 343 3.80 12.36 12.05
C LEU A 343 4.96 11.47 12.50
N GLN A 344 5.02 11.14 13.79
CA GLN A 344 6.05 10.26 14.34
C GLN A 344 6.02 8.86 13.70
N SER A 345 4.83 8.30 13.45
CA SER A 345 4.69 6.99 12.77
C SER A 345 5.26 6.99 11.35
N LEU A 346 5.39 8.17 10.72
CA LEU A 346 5.97 8.37 9.39
C LEU A 346 7.45 8.79 9.46
N GLY A 347 8.02 8.90 10.66
CA GLY A 347 9.37 9.41 10.89
C GLY A 347 9.49 10.90 10.57
N LEU A 348 8.45 11.67 10.87
CA LEU A 348 8.33 13.11 10.65
C LEU A 348 8.01 13.85 11.95
N GLY A 349 8.35 15.12 12.03
CA GLY A 349 8.02 16.03 13.11
C GLY A 349 7.24 17.26 12.63
N LEU A 350 6.67 18.03 13.57
CA LEU A 350 6.01 19.30 13.25
C LEU A 350 6.99 20.28 12.58
N ASP A 351 8.27 20.24 12.95
CA ASP A 351 9.32 21.12 12.44
C ASP A 351 9.80 20.76 11.03
N ASP A 352 9.30 19.67 10.44
CA ASP A 352 9.56 19.34 9.03
C ASP A 352 8.68 20.15 8.07
N PHE A 353 7.76 20.97 8.60
CA PHE A 353 6.75 21.68 7.82
C PHE A 353 6.67 23.15 8.19
N VAL A 354 6.36 23.98 7.20
CA VAL A 354 5.82 25.32 7.43
C VAL A 354 4.31 25.19 7.60
N TRP A 355 3.80 25.49 8.79
CA TRP A 355 2.37 25.39 9.10
C TRP A 355 1.63 26.70 8.91
N THR A 356 0.46 26.61 8.28
CA THR A 356 -0.58 27.65 8.31
C THR A 356 -1.77 27.11 9.10
N VAL A 357 -2.20 27.81 10.14
CA VAL A 357 -3.36 27.42 10.95
C VAL A 357 -4.41 28.52 10.87
N ARG A 358 -5.66 28.15 10.58
CA ARG A 358 -6.77 29.09 10.46
C ARG A 358 -8.11 28.44 10.84
N ASP A 359 -9.05 29.27 11.24
CA ASP A 359 -10.43 28.87 11.45
C ASP A 359 -11.09 28.51 10.10
N THR A 360 -11.98 27.55 10.12
CA THR A 360 -12.78 27.12 8.97
C THR A 360 -14.11 26.54 9.43
N SER A 361 -14.95 26.13 8.49
CA SER A 361 -16.16 25.38 8.77
C SER A 361 -16.26 24.21 7.81
N ILE A 362 -16.80 23.09 8.29
CA ILE A 362 -17.05 21.91 7.48
C ILE A 362 -18.51 21.51 7.56
N VAL A 363 -19.01 20.84 6.53
CA VAL A 363 -20.32 20.17 6.57
C VAL A 363 -20.09 18.77 7.12
N ASP A 364 -20.73 18.45 8.23
CA ASP A 364 -20.66 17.16 8.91
C ASP A 364 -22.08 16.68 9.22
N GLY A 365 -22.53 15.61 8.55
CA GLY A 365 -23.91 15.11 8.68
C GLY A 365 -25.00 16.04 8.13
N GLY A 366 -24.64 17.02 7.29
CA GLY A 366 -25.56 18.05 6.78
C GLY A 366 -25.53 19.37 7.57
N ASP A 367 -24.91 19.37 8.75
CA ASP A 367 -24.78 20.56 9.59
C ASP A 367 -23.43 21.25 9.39
N LEU A 368 -23.43 22.58 9.40
CA LEU A 368 -22.20 23.37 9.33
C LEU A 368 -21.54 23.43 10.71
N ARG A 369 -20.39 22.77 10.87
CA ARG A 369 -19.62 22.77 12.12
C ARG A 369 -18.39 23.65 12.02
N ARG A 370 -18.07 24.32 13.13
CA ARG A 370 -16.86 25.13 13.27
C ARG A 370 -15.64 24.22 13.43
N ALA A 371 -14.56 24.56 12.76
CA ALA A 371 -13.34 23.78 12.79
C ALA A 371 -12.09 24.67 12.73
N VAL A 372 -10.95 24.08 13.07
CA VAL A 372 -9.64 24.67 12.80
C VAL A 372 -8.90 23.76 11.83
N ILE A 373 -8.37 24.34 10.76
CA ILE A 373 -7.54 23.63 9.79
C ILE A 373 -6.09 24.09 9.89
N ALA A 374 -5.19 23.12 9.99
CA ALA A 374 -3.76 23.26 9.88
C ALA A 374 -3.27 22.67 8.56
N VAL A 375 -2.51 23.45 7.81
CA VAL A 375 -1.90 23.03 6.54
C VAL A 375 -0.39 23.17 6.67
N GLY A 376 0.30 22.04 6.76
CA GLY A 376 1.75 21.91 6.76
C GLY A 376 2.29 21.77 5.34
N ARG A 377 3.39 22.46 5.05
CA ARG A 377 4.10 22.37 3.77
C ARG A 377 5.56 22.00 4.00
N GLY A 378 5.91 20.77 3.65
CA GLY A 378 7.28 20.25 3.67
C GLY A 378 7.81 20.05 2.26
N THR A 379 9.10 19.82 2.16
CA THR A 379 9.79 19.34 0.95
C THR A 379 10.56 18.09 1.30
N LEU A 380 10.31 17.05 0.52
CA LEU A 380 11.01 15.79 0.61
C LEU A 380 12.21 15.83 -0.33
N ALA A 381 13.41 15.77 0.24
CA ALA A 381 14.63 15.46 -0.48
C ALA A 381 14.72 13.95 -0.61
N CYS A 382 14.70 13.46 -1.85
CA CYS A 382 14.77 12.03 -2.17
C CYS A 382 16.08 11.73 -2.87
N ILE A 383 16.78 10.70 -2.41
CA ILE A 383 17.81 10.02 -3.19
C ILE A 383 17.19 8.74 -3.72
N GLU A 384 17.23 8.57 -5.04
CA GLU A 384 16.74 7.39 -5.74
C GLU A 384 17.95 6.63 -6.30
N ARG A 385 17.83 5.30 -6.39
CA ARG A 385 18.83 4.43 -7.03
C ARG A 385 18.12 3.30 -7.76
N ASP A 386 18.43 3.12 -9.04
CA ASP A 386 17.88 2.02 -9.82
C ASP A 386 18.21 0.68 -9.15
N VAL A 387 17.24 -0.21 -9.09
CA VAL A 387 17.49 -1.61 -8.78
C VAL A 387 18.19 -2.21 -10.01
N VAL A 388 19.37 -2.79 -9.79
CA VAL A 388 20.23 -3.32 -10.85
C VAL A 388 20.64 -4.76 -10.58
N GLU A 389 20.94 -5.48 -11.65
CA GLU A 389 21.53 -6.81 -11.62
C GLU A 389 22.84 -6.85 -12.42
N PRO A 390 23.75 -7.80 -12.13
CA PRO A 390 24.94 -8.01 -12.94
C PRO A 390 24.54 -8.27 -14.39
N ASP A 391 25.17 -7.54 -15.31
CA ASP A 391 24.95 -7.75 -16.73
C ASP A 391 26.00 -8.73 -17.31
N THR A 392 25.77 -9.18 -18.54
CA THR A 392 26.57 -10.20 -19.23
C THR A 392 28.01 -9.76 -19.49
N LEU A 393 28.29 -8.46 -19.47
CA LEU A 393 29.65 -7.92 -19.60
C LEU A 393 30.31 -7.75 -18.21
N PRO A 394 31.57 -8.17 -18.02
CA PRO A 394 32.27 -8.01 -16.76
C PRO A 394 32.31 -6.55 -16.30
N GLY A 395 31.71 -6.27 -15.14
CA GLY A 395 31.69 -4.94 -14.55
C GLY A 395 30.59 -4.00 -15.06
N SER A 396 29.68 -4.46 -15.94
CA SER A 396 28.46 -3.71 -16.26
C SER A 396 27.30 -4.12 -15.36
N GLN A 397 26.41 -3.15 -15.12
CA GLN A 397 25.15 -3.34 -14.41
C GLN A 397 24.03 -2.93 -15.36
N ARG A 398 22.95 -3.70 -15.36
CA ARG A 398 21.71 -3.35 -16.07
C ARG A 398 20.59 -3.13 -15.07
N ARG A 399 19.65 -2.24 -15.41
CA ARG A 399 18.42 -2.08 -14.63
C ARG A 399 17.69 -3.41 -14.58
N VAL A 400 17.13 -3.72 -13.42
CA VAL A 400 16.15 -4.79 -13.33
C VAL A 400 14.85 -4.25 -13.88
N TYR A 401 14.55 -4.64 -15.12
CA TYR A 401 13.21 -4.53 -15.65
C TYR A 401 12.42 -5.69 -15.07
N GLY A 402 11.64 -5.42 -14.04
CA GLY A 402 10.73 -6.44 -13.52
C GLY A 402 9.55 -6.56 -14.47
N SER A 403 9.18 -7.79 -14.80
CA SER A 403 7.79 -8.03 -15.18
C SER A 403 6.92 -7.81 -13.94
N ALA A 404 5.66 -7.41 -14.14
CA ALA A 404 4.65 -7.36 -13.08
C ALA A 404 4.50 -8.70 -12.32
N THR A 405 5.14 -9.78 -12.78
CA THR A 405 5.06 -11.16 -12.28
C THR A 405 6.24 -11.60 -11.38
N GLN A 406 7.31 -10.82 -11.20
CA GLN A 406 8.48 -11.27 -10.41
C GLN A 406 8.32 -11.01 -8.90
N PRO A 407 8.18 -12.04 -8.03
CA PRO A 407 7.84 -11.87 -6.60
C PRO A 407 8.89 -11.14 -5.74
N LEU A 408 10.13 -10.99 -6.23
CA LEU A 408 11.26 -10.40 -5.47
C LEU A 408 11.06 -8.92 -5.12
N PHE A 409 10.17 -8.22 -5.83
CA PHE A 409 9.91 -6.79 -5.63
C PHE A 409 8.56 -6.50 -4.97
N TRP A 410 7.79 -7.55 -4.67
CA TRP A 410 6.39 -7.48 -4.28
C TRP A 410 6.21 -7.85 -2.81
N GLN A 411 5.39 -7.09 -2.10
CA GLN A 411 4.86 -7.52 -0.83
C GLN A 411 3.41 -7.94 -1.07
N GLU A 412 3.13 -9.23 -0.96
CA GLU A 412 1.77 -9.76 -0.92
C GLU A 412 1.25 -9.68 0.52
N GLU A 413 -0.07 -9.50 0.67
CA GLU A 413 -0.71 -9.83 1.94
C GLU A 413 -0.40 -11.29 2.28
N THR A 414 0.38 -11.51 3.34
CA THR A 414 0.38 -12.82 4.00
C THR A 414 -0.90 -12.92 4.83
N PRO A 415 -1.74 -13.95 4.67
CA PRO A 415 -2.94 -14.10 5.48
C PRO A 415 -2.63 -13.95 6.98
N ALA A 416 -3.25 -12.91 7.55
CA ALA A 416 -3.45 -12.55 8.95
C ALA A 416 -2.26 -12.07 9.84
N ARG A 417 -2.16 -10.74 9.99
CA ARG A 417 -1.90 -10.08 11.29
C ARG A 417 -3.06 -9.11 11.62
N PRO A 418 -3.82 -9.27 12.71
CA PRO A 418 -4.70 -8.21 13.17
C PRO A 418 -3.86 -7.03 13.70
N PRO A 419 -4.22 -5.77 13.37
CA PRO A 419 -3.64 -4.63 14.06
C PRO A 419 -4.08 -4.66 15.52
N ALA A 420 -3.12 -4.61 16.44
CA ALA A 420 -3.38 -4.15 17.78
C ALA A 420 -3.66 -2.64 17.70
N GLN A 421 -4.92 -2.22 17.81
CA GLN A 421 -5.40 -1.04 18.56
C GLN A 421 -6.88 -0.75 18.23
N PRO A 422 -7.65 -0.19 19.21
CA PRO A 422 -9.09 0.07 19.06
C PRO A 422 -9.38 1.23 18.08
N PRO A 423 -10.61 1.34 17.55
CA PRO A 423 -10.96 2.34 16.55
C PRO A 423 -11.05 3.73 17.18
N GLY A 424 -10.20 4.64 16.70
CA GLY A 424 -10.29 6.08 16.87
C GLY A 424 -10.28 6.74 15.50
N PHE A 425 -11.14 7.75 15.32
CA PHE A 425 -11.37 8.48 14.08
C PHE A 425 -10.06 8.99 13.45
N ASN A 426 -9.93 8.95 12.12
CA ASN A 426 -8.78 9.51 11.41
C ASN A 426 -9.20 10.44 10.28
N VAL A 427 -8.45 11.53 10.17
CA VAL A 427 -8.57 12.63 9.20
C VAL A 427 -7.68 12.32 7.98
N SER A 428 -8.11 12.78 6.80
CA SER A 428 -7.44 12.52 5.50
C SER A 428 -6.20 13.38 5.24
N PHE A 429 -5.22 12.80 4.53
CA PHE A 429 -4.14 13.55 3.84
C PHE A 429 -4.61 13.89 2.41
N ARG A 430 -4.68 15.18 2.08
CA ARG A 430 -5.00 15.68 0.73
C ARG A 430 -3.75 16.08 -0.03
#